data_AF-A0A536R0Z4-F1
#
_entry.id   AF-A0A536R0Z4-F1
#
_cell.length_a   1.000
_cell.length_b   1.000
_cell.length_c   1.000
_cell.angle_alpha   90.00
_cell.angle_beta   90.00
_cell.angle_gamma   90.00
#
_symmetry.space_group_name_H-M   'P 1'
#
loop_
_entity.id
_entity.type
_entity.pdbx_description
1 polymer ?
#
loop_
_entity_poly.entity_id
_entity_poly.type
_entity_poly.pdbx_seq_one_letter_code
_entity_poly.pdbx_strand_id
1 'polypeptide(L)'
;MPRPSRRAVEGIPADEPARLLPHPRRGSPQARERDAEGRLTEPPHPPGDYPVVLVGSGPGGLQISYSLSRLGVKHAAISADENAGGMFRKWPFFQRLLSWTKPYAPFEQGTREYERYDWNSLLPEEKACRALMCSMMDGTSYYPSRPEMQRNLEAFADRTGVAVRYGCRWTGTRRDGDRWVLETTDGEYRCKVPIFAVGVAEPWRPQMPGIEDVPHYAETRPAETYAGRRVFIVGKENSGFELATGFLQWAKQIVLASPSPAKLSINTRLLVGVRARYVQPYEDHVLAGGVIVLDASIERVERTGKTFRVHTRKAE
;
A
#
# COMPACT_ATOMS: atom_id res chain seq x y z
N MET A 1 53.05 18.76 -22.80
CA MET A 1 52.94 17.60 -21.90
C MET A 1 52.27 16.45 -22.66
N PRO A 2 52.81 15.22 -22.66
CA PRO A 2 52.28 14.11 -23.44
C PRO A 2 51.11 13.40 -22.73
N ARG A 3 50.15 12.91 -23.50
CA ARG A 3 49.03 12.07 -23.05
C ARG A 3 49.51 10.66 -22.66
N PRO A 4 48.98 10.03 -21.60
CA PRO A 4 49.28 8.64 -21.29
C PRO A 4 48.49 7.67 -22.18
N SER A 5 49.12 6.54 -22.46
CA SER A 5 48.67 5.45 -23.32
C SER A 5 47.54 4.62 -22.70
N ARG A 6 46.59 4.19 -23.54
CA ARG A 6 45.55 3.21 -23.20
C ARG A 6 46.19 1.82 -23.07
N ARG A 7 46.06 1.18 -21.90
CA ARG A 7 46.24 -0.27 -21.75
C ARG A 7 44.92 -0.98 -22.05
N ALA A 8 44.99 -2.01 -22.88
CA ALA A 8 43.91 -2.94 -23.16
C ALA A 8 43.61 -3.79 -21.93
N VAL A 9 42.32 -4.04 -21.66
CA VAL A 9 41.86 -4.97 -20.62
C VAL A 9 41.73 -6.35 -21.25
N GLU A 10 42.37 -7.33 -20.61
CA GLU A 10 42.39 -8.74 -20.99
C GLU A 10 41.03 -9.43 -20.79
N GLY A 11 40.88 -10.56 -21.48
CA GLY A 11 39.62 -11.26 -21.75
C GLY A 11 38.85 -11.76 -20.54
N ILE A 12 37.54 -11.86 -20.74
CA ILE A 12 36.59 -12.56 -19.87
C ILE A 12 36.70 -14.08 -20.17
N PRO A 13 36.99 -14.94 -19.17
CA PRO A 13 36.79 -16.37 -19.34
C PRO A 13 35.31 -16.73 -19.11
N ALA A 14 34.75 -17.48 -20.04
CA ALA A 14 33.50 -18.21 -19.86
C ALA A 14 33.79 -19.60 -19.26
N ASP A 15 33.15 -19.92 -18.13
CA ASP A 15 32.50 -21.21 -17.83
C ASP A 15 32.01 -21.29 -16.37
N GLU A 16 30.77 -21.76 -16.21
CA GLU A 16 29.97 -22.07 -15.00
C GLU A 16 30.53 -23.28 -14.18
N PRO A 17 30.03 -23.69 -12.97
CA PRO A 17 28.63 -23.64 -12.51
C PRO A 17 28.34 -23.41 -11.01
N ALA A 18 27.05 -23.18 -10.75
CA ALA A 18 26.27 -23.40 -9.54
C ALA A 18 26.93 -24.17 -8.38
N ARG A 19 27.18 -23.46 -7.28
CA ARG A 19 27.09 -23.93 -5.87
C ARG A 19 27.41 -22.74 -4.98
N LEU A 20 26.42 -22.29 -4.19
CA LEU A 20 26.53 -21.72 -2.84
C LEU A 20 25.21 -20.99 -2.50
N LEU A 21 24.14 -21.77 -2.34
CA LEU A 21 23.01 -21.39 -1.50
C LEU A 21 22.84 -22.48 -0.45
N PRO A 22 22.88 -22.19 0.85
CA PRO A 22 22.58 -23.18 1.87
C PRO A 22 21.09 -23.52 1.86
N HIS A 23 20.76 -24.82 1.75
CA HIS A 23 19.39 -25.31 1.96
C HIS A 23 18.94 -25.05 3.41
N PRO A 24 17.67 -24.67 3.64
CA PRO A 24 17.14 -24.55 4.99
C PRO A 24 17.03 -25.94 5.64
N ARG A 25 17.54 -26.06 6.87
CA ARG A 25 17.44 -27.28 7.68
C ARG A 25 15.96 -27.63 7.88
N ARG A 26 15.56 -28.82 7.45
CA ARG A 26 14.25 -29.41 7.78
C ARG A 26 14.21 -29.71 9.29
N GLY A 27 13.31 -29.04 10.02
CA GLY A 27 12.97 -29.41 11.40
C GLY A 27 12.35 -30.80 11.47
N SER A 28 12.56 -31.49 12.60
CA SER A 28 12.14 -32.87 12.83
C SER A 28 10.60 -33.04 12.83
N PRO A 29 10.07 -34.17 12.33
CA PRO A 29 8.61 -34.40 12.23
C PRO A 29 7.89 -34.42 13.59
N GLN A 30 8.56 -34.86 14.66
CA GLN A 30 7.97 -34.99 16.00
C GLN A 30 7.70 -33.66 16.71
N ALA A 31 8.30 -32.54 16.27
CA ALA A 31 7.97 -31.22 16.80
C ALA A 31 6.68 -30.64 16.18
N ARG A 32 6.25 -31.15 15.02
CA ARG A 32 5.06 -30.67 14.31
C ARG A 32 3.75 -31.32 14.77
N GLU A 33 3.83 -32.46 15.45
CA GLU A 33 2.63 -33.18 15.91
C GLU A 33 2.13 -32.74 17.30
N ARG A 34 2.96 -32.07 18.11
CA ARG A 34 2.54 -31.59 19.45
C ARG A 34 1.84 -30.22 19.44
N ASP A 35 1.96 -29.46 18.36
CA ASP A 35 1.27 -28.17 18.18
C ASP A 35 -0.08 -28.32 17.46
N ALA A 36 -0.43 -29.53 17.01
CA ALA A 36 -1.64 -29.81 16.23
C ALA A 36 -2.86 -30.21 17.09
N GLU A 37 -2.73 -30.24 18.42
CA GLU A 37 -3.89 -30.32 19.33
C GLU A 37 -4.46 -28.91 19.54
N GLY A 38 -5.20 -28.46 18.51
CA GLY A 38 -5.93 -27.22 18.51
C GLY A 38 -6.94 -27.16 19.65
N ARG A 39 -6.60 -26.42 20.71
CA ARG A 39 -7.60 -25.54 21.30
C ARG A 39 -8.00 -24.59 20.19
N LEU A 40 -9.20 -24.77 19.63
CA LEU A 40 -9.90 -23.75 18.89
C LEU A 40 -10.08 -22.57 19.86
N THR A 41 -9.06 -21.73 19.99
CA THR A 41 -9.14 -20.49 20.76
C THR A 41 -10.17 -19.65 20.05
N GLU A 42 -11.25 -19.29 20.74
CA GLU A 42 -12.24 -18.37 20.20
C GLU A 42 -11.52 -17.13 19.65
N PRO A 43 -11.92 -16.62 18.47
CA PRO A 43 -11.35 -15.39 17.93
C PRO A 43 -11.35 -14.28 18.99
N PRO A 44 -10.31 -13.45 19.07
CA PRO A 44 -10.26 -12.38 20.05
C PRO A 44 -11.45 -11.44 19.85
N HIS A 45 -11.83 -10.76 20.94
CA HIS A 45 -12.88 -9.75 20.93
C HIS A 45 -14.24 -10.25 20.38
N PRO A 46 -14.89 -11.25 21.02
CA PRO A 46 -16.23 -11.67 20.62
C PRO A 46 -17.23 -10.51 20.67
N PRO A 47 -18.38 -10.58 19.97
CA PRO A 47 -19.41 -9.56 20.05
C PRO A 47 -19.85 -9.32 21.49
N GLY A 48 -20.18 -8.06 21.82
CA GLY A 48 -20.58 -7.70 23.18
C GLY A 48 -20.27 -6.25 23.54
N ASP A 49 -20.21 -5.98 24.84
CA ASP A 49 -20.00 -4.65 25.41
C ASP A 49 -18.52 -4.34 25.65
N TYR A 50 -18.06 -3.25 25.04
CA TYR A 50 -16.72 -2.69 25.18
C TYR A 50 -16.82 -1.18 25.39
N PRO A 51 -15.93 -0.53 26.17
CA PRO A 51 -15.97 0.93 26.24
C PRO A 51 -15.55 1.56 24.90
N VAL A 52 -14.64 0.91 24.15
CA VAL A 52 -14.17 1.31 22.82
C VAL A 52 -14.27 0.15 21.83
N VAL A 53 -14.74 0.44 20.62
CA VAL A 53 -14.68 -0.50 19.48
C VAL A 53 -13.94 0.17 18.34
N LEU A 54 -12.88 -0.46 17.87
CA LEU A 54 -12.01 0.00 16.80
C LEU A 54 -12.25 -0.83 15.54
N VAL A 55 -12.53 -0.17 14.42
CA VAL A 55 -12.74 -0.81 13.12
C VAL A 55 -11.54 -0.55 12.21
N GLY A 56 -10.86 -1.62 11.79
CA GLY A 56 -9.76 -1.61 10.81
C GLY A 56 -8.43 -2.11 11.37
N SER A 57 -7.68 -2.84 10.53
CA SER A 57 -6.35 -3.42 10.82
C SER A 57 -5.22 -2.84 9.96
N GLY A 58 -5.43 -1.63 9.45
CA GLY A 58 -4.35 -0.83 8.84
C GLY A 58 -3.41 -0.22 9.89
N PRO A 59 -2.41 0.56 9.47
CA PRO A 59 -1.41 1.15 10.39
C PRO A 59 -2.05 1.97 11.53
N GLY A 60 -3.06 2.79 11.22
CA GLY A 60 -3.77 3.58 12.23
C GLY A 60 -4.51 2.71 13.23
N GLY A 61 -5.18 1.64 12.77
CA GLY A 61 -5.89 0.71 13.65
C GLY A 61 -4.94 -0.06 14.56
N LEU A 62 -3.87 -0.61 14.01
CA LEU A 62 -2.87 -1.33 14.79
C LEU A 62 -2.20 -0.43 15.84
N GLN A 63 -1.83 0.79 15.47
CA GLN A 63 -1.24 1.75 16.41
C GLN A 63 -2.21 2.15 17.52
N ILE A 64 -3.48 2.42 17.19
CA ILE A 64 -4.50 2.79 18.19
C ILE A 64 -4.75 1.62 19.14
N SER A 65 -4.91 0.40 18.62
CA SER A 65 -5.12 -0.79 19.46
C SER A 65 -3.92 -1.03 20.39
N TYR A 66 -2.70 -0.94 19.87
CA TYR A 66 -1.48 -1.00 20.67
C TYR A 66 -1.51 0.03 21.81
N SER A 67 -1.75 1.31 21.48
CA SER A 67 -1.76 2.39 22.47
C SER A 67 -2.87 2.23 23.52
N LEU A 68 -4.06 1.79 23.13
CA LEU A 68 -5.16 1.50 24.06
C LEU A 68 -4.80 0.35 25.01
N SER A 69 -4.20 -0.73 24.51
CA SER A 69 -3.72 -1.86 25.33
C SER A 69 -2.67 -1.40 26.35
N ARG A 70 -1.69 -0.59 25.93
CA ARG A 70 -0.67 -0.04 26.83
C ARG A 70 -1.25 0.84 27.94
N LEU A 71 -2.33 1.58 27.65
CA LEU A 71 -3.05 2.40 28.62
C LEU A 71 -4.04 1.60 29.48
N GLY A 72 -4.16 0.28 29.29
CA GLY A 72 -5.12 -0.56 30.02
C GLY A 72 -6.58 -0.32 29.62
N VAL A 73 -6.84 0.33 28.50
CA VAL A 73 -8.20 0.59 28.01
C VAL A 73 -8.73 -0.67 27.32
N LYS A 74 -9.69 -1.34 27.95
CA LYS A 74 -10.42 -2.47 27.35
C LYS A 74 -11.04 -2.03 26.02
N HIS A 75 -10.79 -2.74 24.94
CA HIS A 75 -11.37 -2.42 23.65
C HIS A 75 -11.55 -3.69 22.82
N ALA A 76 -12.39 -3.60 21.79
CA ALA A 76 -12.42 -4.58 20.71
C ALA A 76 -11.79 -3.94 19.47
N ALA A 77 -10.89 -4.65 18.80
CA ALA A 77 -10.43 -4.33 17.46
C ALA A 77 -10.98 -5.36 16.48
N ILE A 78 -11.70 -4.90 15.45
CA ILE A 78 -12.35 -5.74 14.43
C ILE A 78 -11.92 -5.31 13.03
N SER A 79 -11.85 -6.24 12.09
CA SER A 79 -11.55 -5.94 10.69
C SER A 79 -12.17 -6.96 9.74
N ALA A 80 -12.60 -6.48 8.57
CA ALA A 80 -13.01 -7.33 7.46
C ALA A 80 -11.81 -8.03 6.78
N ASP A 81 -10.58 -7.57 7.03
CA ASP A 81 -9.37 -8.17 6.48
C ASP A 81 -9.15 -9.56 7.06
N GLU A 82 -8.44 -10.42 6.32
CA GLU A 82 -8.03 -11.75 6.78
C GLU A 82 -6.83 -11.71 7.74
N ASN A 83 -6.03 -10.63 7.71
CA ASN A 83 -4.89 -10.40 8.59
C ASN A 83 -4.53 -8.90 8.62
N ALA A 84 -3.56 -8.52 9.45
CA ALA A 84 -3.01 -7.17 9.52
C ALA A 84 -2.57 -6.64 8.15
N GLY A 85 -2.59 -5.32 8.01
CA GLY A 85 -2.06 -4.62 6.85
C GLY A 85 -3.01 -3.62 6.23
N GLY A 86 -4.33 -3.80 6.39
CA GLY A 86 -5.34 -2.95 5.78
C GLY A 86 -5.14 -2.85 4.27
N MET A 87 -5.18 -1.61 3.76
CA MET A 87 -5.01 -1.32 2.34
C MET A 87 -3.72 -1.90 1.73
N PHE A 88 -2.64 -2.06 2.53
CA PHE A 88 -1.34 -2.55 2.06
C PHE A 88 -1.32 -4.05 1.75
N ARG A 89 -2.38 -4.77 2.09
CA ARG A 89 -2.61 -6.14 1.59
C ARG A 89 -2.82 -6.15 0.07
N LYS A 90 -3.30 -5.04 -0.51
CA LYS A 90 -3.66 -4.96 -1.94
C LYS A 90 -2.95 -3.83 -2.71
N TRP A 91 -2.77 -2.66 -2.12
CA TRP A 91 -2.27 -1.46 -2.81
C TRP A 91 -1.00 -0.91 -2.16
N PRO A 92 -0.10 -0.23 -2.89
CA PRO A 92 -0.09 0.04 -4.35
C PRO A 92 0.16 -1.18 -5.26
N PHE A 93 -0.16 -1.09 -6.56
CA PHE A 93 -0.10 -2.22 -7.52
C PHE A 93 1.28 -2.44 -8.12
N PHE A 94 1.86 -1.40 -8.72
CA PHE A 94 3.07 -1.58 -9.54
C PHE A 94 4.34 -1.18 -8.82
N GLN A 95 4.21 -0.56 -7.65
CA GLN A 95 5.30 0.24 -7.11
C GLN A 95 5.37 0.21 -5.60
N ARG A 96 6.42 0.86 -5.11
CA ARG A 96 6.68 1.14 -3.70
C ARG A 96 5.74 2.22 -3.14
N LEU A 97 5.74 2.42 -1.84
CA LEU A 97 5.00 3.46 -1.13
C LEU A 97 5.41 4.88 -1.57
N LEU A 98 4.59 5.85 -1.19
CA LEU A 98 4.92 7.28 -1.35
C LEU A 98 5.83 7.78 -0.20
N SER A 99 5.71 7.24 0.99
CA SER A 99 6.55 7.55 2.14
C SER A 99 7.90 6.84 2.04
N TRP A 100 8.97 7.51 2.47
CA TRP A 100 10.31 6.92 2.54
C TRP A 100 10.63 6.42 3.95
N THR A 101 11.46 5.40 4.01
CA THR A 101 12.18 4.99 5.22
C THR A 101 13.66 5.03 4.87
N LYS A 102 14.49 5.68 5.67
CA LYS A 102 15.95 5.68 5.47
C LYS A 102 16.61 4.72 6.46
N PRO A 103 17.01 3.50 6.03
CA PRO A 103 17.71 2.57 6.90
C PRO A 103 19.02 3.14 7.45
N TYR A 104 19.76 3.87 6.62
CA TYR A 104 21.03 4.51 6.95
C TYR A 104 20.84 6.00 7.28
N ALA A 105 20.05 6.30 8.31
CA ALA A 105 19.88 7.65 8.85
C ALA A 105 21.09 8.07 9.71
N PRO A 106 21.36 9.37 9.91
CA PRO A 106 22.51 9.86 10.70
C PRO A 106 22.32 9.72 12.22
N PHE A 107 21.40 8.87 12.68
CA PHE A 107 21.08 8.63 14.08
C PHE A 107 21.12 7.13 14.37
N GLU A 108 21.34 6.75 15.64
CA GLU A 108 21.32 5.34 16.04
C GLU A 108 19.90 4.77 15.92
N GLN A 109 19.78 3.56 15.36
CA GLN A 109 18.49 2.89 15.21
C GLN A 109 17.83 2.64 16.58
N GLY A 110 16.53 2.96 16.66
CA GLY A 110 15.74 2.83 17.90
C GLY A 110 15.72 4.09 18.78
N THR A 111 16.44 5.15 18.39
CA THR A 111 16.31 6.48 19.00
C THR A 111 15.11 7.24 18.42
N ARG A 112 14.63 8.26 19.15
CA ARG A 112 13.50 9.09 18.72
C ARG A 112 13.86 9.93 17.49
N GLU A 113 15.11 10.36 17.41
CA GLU A 113 15.67 11.10 16.28
C GLU A 113 15.69 10.24 15.02
N TYR A 114 16.00 8.94 15.15
CA TYR A 114 15.94 7.99 14.04
C TYR A 114 14.52 7.84 13.48
N GLU A 115 13.50 7.78 14.35
CA GLU A 115 12.10 7.61 13.92
C GLU A 115 11.63 8.73 12.98
N ARG A 116 12.25 9.92 13.02
CA ARG A 116 12.00 10.98 12.03
C ARG A 116 12.29 10.56 10.58
N TYR A 117 13.18 9.60 10.39
CA TYR A 117 13.63 9.10 9.09
C TYR A 117 12.94 7.81 8.68
N ASP A 118 12.15 7.21 9.57
CA ASP A 118 11.35 6.03 9.30
C ASP A 118 9.87 6.39 9.32
N TRP A 119 9.29 6.59 8.14
CA TRP A 119 7.90 7.04 8.03
C TRP A 119 6.88 5.90 7.97
N ASN A 120 7.34 4.66 8.07
CA ASN A 120 6.50 3.49 7.80
C ASN A 120 6.48 2.46 8.92
N SER A 121 7.37 2.56 9.90
CA SER A 121 7.20 1.82 11.15
C SER A 121 6.13 2.45 12.04
N LEU A 122 5.39 1.59 12.73
CA LEU A 122 4.58 2.01 13.87
C LEU A 122 5.49 2.29 15.08
N LEU A 123 4.92 2.89 16.13
CA LEU A 123 5.64 3.45 17.27
C LEU A 123 5.35 2.66 18.56
N PRO A 124 6.00 1.49 18.76
CA PRO A 124 5.94 0.76 20.02
C PRO A 124 7.00 1.25 21.02
N GLU A 125 6.79 0.93 22.29
CA GLU A 125 7.74 1.23 23.36
C GLU A 125 8.86 0.19 23.40
N GLU A 126 8.56 -1.06 23.05
CA GLU A 126 9.49 -2.18 23.02
C GLU A 126 10.59 -1.92 21.99
N LYS A 127 11.85 -1.81 22.44
CA LYS A 127 13.00 -1.52 21.57
C LYS A 127 13.12 -2.49 20.38
N ALA A 128 12.79 -3.76 20.60
CA ALA A 128 12.83 -4.82 19.58
C ALA A 128 11.78 -4.64 18.45
N CYS A 129 10.77 -3.81 18.68
CA CYS A 129 9.67 -3.54 17.74
C CYS A 129 9.77 -2.14 17.12
N ARG A 130 10.79 -1.34 17.46
CA ARG A 130 11.01 -0.03 16.83
C ARG A 130 11.72 -0.17 15.49
N ALA A 131 11.43 0.76 14.58
CA ALA A 131 12.02 0.83 13.25
C ALA A 131 11.95 -0.50 12.46
N LEU A 132 10.85 -1.25 12.64
CA LEU A 132 10.64 -2.56 12.02
C LEU A 132 10.76 -2.52 10.50
N MET A 133 10.25 -1.48 9.85
CA MET A 133 10.30 -1.36 8.40
C MET A 133 11.74 -1.46 7.87
N CYS A 134 12.71 -0.84 8.56
CA CYS A 134 14.12 -0.92 8.16
C CYS A 134 14.66 -2.36 8.12
N SER A 135 14.15 -3.25 8.98
CA SER A 135 14.51 -4.67 8.98
C SER A 135 13.81 -5.49 7.88
N MET A 136 12.75 -4.95 7.29
CA MET A 136 11.96 -5.61 6.24
C MET A 136 12.43 -5.27 4.83
N MET A 137 13.12 -4.14 4.68
CA MET A 137 13.53 -3.58 3.39
C MET A 137 14.73 -4.32 2.79
N ASP A 138 14.66 -4.61 1.49
CA ASP A 138 15.72 -5.30 0.74
C ASP A 138 16.90 -4.41 0.29
N GLY A 139 16.81 -3.10 0.52
CA GLY A 139 17.84 -2.12 0.15
C GLY A 139 17.83 -1.68 -1.32
N THR A 140 16.94 -2.20 -2.16
CA THR A 140 16.83 -1.78 -3.58
C THR A 140 16.15 -0.42 -3.73
N SER A 141 15.48 0.07 -2.68
CA SER A 141 14.93 1.42 -2.62
C SER A 141 14.73 1.88 -1.19
N TYR A 142 14.80 3.19 -0.96
CA TYR A 142 14.38 3.80 0.30
C TYR A 142 12.86 4.01 0.40
N TYR A 143 12.11 3.75 -0.68
CA TYR A 143 10.64 3.65 -0.64
C TYR A 143 10.28 2.18 -0.40
N PRO A 144 9.63 1.81 0.71
CA PRO A 144 9.26 0.41 0.93
C PRO A 144 8.28 -0.08 -0.12
N SER A 145 8.41 -1.33 -0.55
CA SER A 145 7.44 -2.00 -1.40
C SER A 145 6.17 -2.32 -0.62
N ARG A 146 5.06 -2.53 -1.34
CA ARG A 146 3.82 -2.97 -0.71
C ARG A 146 4.02 -4.26 0.11
N PRO A 147 4.66 -5.34 -0.41
CA PRO A 147 4.91 -6.53 0.39
C PRO A 147 5.78 -6.28 1.64
N GLU A 148 6.76 -5.38 1.57
CA GLU A 148 7.56 -4.99 2.75
C GLU A 148 6.69 -4.30 3.80
N MET A 149 5.78 -3.41 3.39
CA MET A 149 4.84 -2.75 4.30
C MET A 149 3.83 -3.71 4.92
N GLN A 150 3.31 -4.65 4.13
CA GLN A 150 2.41 -5.67 4.63
C GLN A 150 3.11 -6.51 5.71
N ARG A 151 4.31 -7.04 5.44
CA ARG A 151 5.09 -7.82 6.41
C ARG A 151 5.45 -7.01 7.66
N ASN A 152 5.76 -5.73 7.50
CA ASN A 152 6.03 -4.83 8.61
C ASN A 152 4.82 -4.71 9.57
N LEU A 153 3.61 -4.55 9.03
CA LEU A 153 2.39 -4.43 9.83
C LEU A 153 1.96 -5.75 10.48
N GLU A 154 2.10 -6.87 9.76
CA GLU A 154 1.89 -8.21 10.31
C GLU A 154 2.88 -8.48 11.47
N ALA A 155 4.17 -8.22 11.25
CA ALA A 155 5.19 -8.39 12.29
C ALA A 155 4.98 -7.46 13.49
N PHE A 156 4.49 -6.24 13.29
CA PHE A 156 4.15 -5.36 14.40
C PHE A 156 3.03 -5.97 15.24
N ALA A 157 1.94 -6.41 14.61
CA ALA A 157 0.80 -7.00 15.32
C ALA A 157 1.24 -8.23 16.13
N ASP A 158 1.99 -9.13 15.51
CA ASP A 158 2.49 -10.36 16.14
C ASP A 158 3.42 -10.07 17.32
N ARG A 159 4.41 -9.18 17.13
CA ARG A 159 5.44 -8.92 18.15
C ARG A 159 4.95 -8.08 19.32
N THR A 160 3.90 -7.28 19.12
CA THR A 160 3.30 -6.45 20.18
C THR A 160 2.08 -7.08 20.83
N GLY A 161 1.62 -8.23 20.32
CA GLY A 161 0.42 -8.91 20.84
C GLY A 161 -0.88 -8.16 20.57
N VAL A 162 -0.90 -7.28 19.56
CA VAL A 162 -2.13 -6.58 19.14
C VAL A 162 -3.09 -7.61 18.55
N ALA A 163 -4.11 -7.96 19.32
CA ALA A 163 -5.15 -8.87 18.90
C ALA A 163 -6.20 -8.14 18.05
N VAL A 164 -6.54 -8.68 16.88
CA VAL A 164 -7.64 -8.17 16.04
C VAL A 164 -8.55 -9.33 15.68
N ARG A 165 -9.86 -9.09 15.72
CA ARG A 165 -10.83 -10.02 15.15
C ARG A 165 -10.91 -9.83 13.64
N TYR A 166 -10.17 -10.65 12.91
CA TYR A 166 -10.19 -10.71 11.45
C TYR A 166 -11.45 -11.39 10.92
N GLY A 167 -11.80 -11.13 9.66
CA GLY A 167 -13.02 -11.65 9.03
C GLY A 167 -14.33 -11.06 9.55
N CYS A 168 -14.28 -10.14 10.53
CA CYS A 168 -15.44 -9.49 11.13
C CYS A 168 -15.72 -8.16 10.42
N ARG A 169 -16.61 -8.18 9.43
CA ARG A 169 -16.96 -7.01 8.63
C ARG A 169 -17.99 -6.15 9.34
N TRP A 170 -17.63 -4.90 9.61
CA TRP A 170 -18.58 -3.84 10.00
C TRP A 170 -19.53 -3.53 8.84
N THR A 171 -20.83 -3.50 9.13
CA THR A 171 -21.91 -3.30 8.13
C THR A 171 -22.78 -2.08 8.43
N GLY A 172 -22.82 -1.61 9.67
CA GLY A 172 -23.70 -0.53 10.07
C GLY A 172 -23.37 0.01 11.46
N THR A 173 -23.78 1.24 11.70
CA THR A 173 -23.66 1.90 13.01
C THR A 173 -24.96 2.60 13.33
N ARG A 174 -25.51 2.32 14.51
CA ARG A 174 -26.68 3.01 15.04
C ARG A 174 -26.44 3.49 16.46
N ARG A 175 -27.21 4.47 16.89
CA ARG A 175 -27.20 4.97 18.26
C ARG A 175 -28.25 4.25 19.09
N ASP A 176 -27.92 3.94 20.35
CA ASP A 176 -28.79 3.28 21.32
C ASP A 176 -28.59 3.94 22.69
N GLY A 177 -29.45 4.90 23.01
CA GLY A 177 -29.29 5.75 24.19
C GLY A 177 -27.98 6.56 24.19
N ASP A 178 -27.16 6.36 25.22
CA ASP A 178 -25.83 6.97 25.38
C ASP A 178 -24.70 6.17 24.70
N ARG A 179 -25.03 5.05 24.04
CA ARG A 179 -24.08 4.15 23.39
C ARG A 179 -24.27 4.08 21.88
N TRP A 180 -23.27 3.53 21.23
CA TRP A 180 -23.26 3.12 19.84
C TRP A 180 -23.37 1.60 19.75
N VAL A 181 -24.08 1.14 18.73
CA VAL A 181 -24.12 -0.27 18.33
C VAL A 181 -23.55 -0.38 16.93
N LEU A 182 -22.48 -1.14 16.81
CA LEU A 182 -21.84 -1.49 15.55
C LEU A 182 -22.35 -2.87 15.15
N GLU A 183 -23.03 -2.92 14.00
CA GLU A 183 -23.48 -4.14 13.38
C GLU A 183 -22.33 -4.73 12.58
N THR A 184 -22.10 -6.03 12.73
CA THR A 184 -21.07 -6.76 11.99
C THR A 184 -21.60 -8.11 11.51
N THR A 185 -20.86 -8.74 10.61
CA THR A 185 -21.13 -10.12 10.15
C THR A 185 -21.18 -11.15 11.27
N ASP A 186 -20.63 -10.82 12.43
CA ASP A 186 -20.40 -11.78 13.49
C ASP A 186 -21.22 -11.47 14.75
N GLY A 187 -22.03 -10.42 14.73
CA GLY A 187 -22.86 -9.97 15.85
C GLY A 187 -22.68 -8.49 16.19
N GLU A 188 -23.43 -8.01 17.18
CA GLU A 188 -23.40 -6.61 17.58
C GLU A 188 -22.30 -6.30 18.60
N TYR A 189 -21.62 -5.18 18.40
CA TYR A 189 -20.71 -4.60 19.38
C TYR A 189 -21.32 -3.33 19.95
N ARG A 190 -21.40 -3.22 21.27
CA ARG A 190 -21.92 -2.05 21.97
C ARG A 190 -20.78 -1.28 22.59
N CYS A 191 -20.71 0.04 22.37
CA CYS A 191 -19.66 0.86 22.95
C CYS A 191 -20.03 2.31 23.19
N LYS A 192 -19.21 3.02 23.97
CA LYS A 192 -19.34 4.48 24.13
C LYS A 192 -18.60 5.22 23.03
N VAL A 193 -17.46 4.69 22.59
CA VAL A 193 -16.59 5.32 21.60
C VAL A 193 -16.28 4.34 20.46
N PRO A 194 -16.90 4.53 19.28
CA PRO A 194 -16.46 3.86 18.08
C PRO A 194 -15.30 4.64 17.43
N ILE A 195 -14.26 3.93 17.03
CA ILE A 195 -13.11 4.48 16.29
C ILE A 195 -13.05 3.82 14.93
N PHE A 196 -13.08 4.60 13.86
CA PHE A 196 -13.00 4.10 12.49
C PHE A 196 -11.62 4.38 11.91
N ALA A 197 -10.80 3.33 11.81
CA ALA A 197 -9.47 3.34 11.20
C ALA A 197 -9.46 2.54 9.88
N VAL A 198 -10.53 2.68 9.10
CA VAL A 198 -10.79 1.92 7.86
C VAL A 198 -10.02 2.42 6.63
N GLY A 199 -9.33 3.56 6.75
CA GLY A 199 -8.58 4.15 5.64
C GLY A 199 -9.48 4.56 4.47
N VAL A 200 -8.97 4.43 3.24
CA VAL A 200 -9.74 4.69 2.01
C VAL A 200 -10.65 3.48 1.75
N ALA A 201 -11.87 3.54 2.29
CA ALA A 201 -12.77 2.40 2.39
C ALA A 201 -13.49 2.04 1.08
N GLU A 202 -13.87 3.03 0.27
CA GLU A 202 -14.64 2.81 -0.95
C GLU A 202 -13.97 3.40 -2.20
N PRO A 203 -13.79 2.61 -3.27
CA PRO A 203 -13.44 3.11 -4.59
C PRO A 203 -14.40 4.21 -5.04
N TRP A 204 -13.88 5.42 -5.23
CA TRP A 204 -14.67 6.50 -5.81
C TRP A 204 -14.61 6.44 -7.33
N ARG A 205 -15.77 6.58 -7.97
CA ARG A 205 -15.90 6.73 -9.42
C ARG A 205 -16.53 8.09 -9.72
N PRO A 206 -15.98 8.86 -10.67
CA PRO A 206 -16.65 10.07 -11.15
C PRO A 206 -18.02 9.74 -11.72
N GLN A 207 -18.99 10.64 -11.52
CA GLN A 207 -20.33 10.49 -12.11
C GLN A 207 -20.29 10.99 -13.55
N MET A 208 -20.06 10.07 -14.50
CA MET A 208 -20.23 10.35 -15.93
C MET A 208 -20.76 9.11 -16.68
N PRO A 209 -21.49 9.30 -17.79
CA PRO A 209 -22.02 8.18 -18.56
C PRO A 209 -20.93 7.20 -19.02
N GLY A 210 -21.16 5.90 -18.83
CA GLY A 210 -20.28 4.81 -19.24
C GLY A 210 -19.09 4.54 -18.32
N ILE A 211 -19.00 5.21 -17.17
CA ILE A 211 -17.94 4.98 -16.17
C ILE A 211 -18.03 3.59 -15.53
N GLU A 212 -19.22 3.01 -15.49
CA GLU A 212 -19.52 1.67 -14.97
C GLU A 212 -18.77 0.57 -15.74
N ASP A 213 -18.48 0.79 -17.03
CA ASP A 213 -17.73 -0.14 -17.87
C ASP A 213 -16.21 -0.02 -17.71
N VAL A 214 -15.72 1.05 -17.08
CA VAL A 214 -14.30 1.33 -16.94
C VAL A 214 -13.74 0.65 -15.69
N PRO A 215 -12.66 -0.14 -15.77
CA PRO A 215 -12.03 -0.71 -14.58
C PRO A 215 -11.52 0.39 -13.64
N HIS A 216 -11.84 0.30 -12.35
CA HIS A 216 -11.26 1.21 -11.34
C HIS A 216 -9.78 0.85 -11.09
N TYR A 217 -9.01 1.77 -10.50
CA TYR A 217 -7.63 1.50 -10.05
C TYR A 217 -7.54 0.18 -9.27
N ALA A 218 -8.51 -0.11 -8.41
CA ALA A 218 -8.61 -1.33 -7.61
C ALA A 218 -8.77 -2.64 -8.40
N GLU A 219 -9.03 -2.56 -9.71
CA GLU A 219 -9.23 -3.67 -10.65
C GLU A 219 -8.08 -3.75 -11.69
N THR A 220 -6.99 -3.03 -11.43
CA THR A 220 -5.79 -3.02 -12.26
C THR A 220 -5.24 -4.45 -12.43
N ARG A 221 -4.93 -4.80 -13.68
CA ARG A 221 -4.37 -6.11 -14.06
C ARG A 221 -2.83 -6.06 -14.08
N PRO A 222 -2.13 -7.21 -14.17
CA PRO A 222 -0.67 -7.22 -14.35
C PRO A 222 -0.23 -6.35 -15.54
N ALA A 223 0.92 -5.68 -15.42
CA ALA A 223 1.36 -4.64 -16.34
C ALA A 223 1.53 -5.17 -17.78
N GLU A 224 1.97 -6.41 -17.91
CA GLU A 224 2.19 -7.15 -19.15
C GLU A 224 0.90 -7.27 -19.97
N THR A 225 -0.26 -7.28 -19.31
CA THR A 225 -1.57 -7.37 -19.99
C THR A 225 -1.92 -6.11 -20.79
N TYR A 226 -1.21 -5.01 -20.56
CA TYR A 226 -1.34 -3.75 -21.27
C TYR A 226 -0.34 -3.61 -22.42
N ALA A 227 0.49 -4.64 -22.68
CA ALA A 227 1.46 -4.64 -23.77
C ALA A 227 0.81 -4.33 -25.13
N GLY A 228 1.36 -3.35 -25.86
CA GLY A 228 0.88 -2.93 -27.18
C GLY A 228 -0.50 -2.25 -27.18
N ARG A 229 -1.09 -1.99 -26.00
CA ARG A 229 -2.39 -1.31 -25.86
C ARG A 229 -2.21 0.20 -25.78
N ARG A 230 -3.27 0.94 -26.15
CA ARG A 230 -3.42 2.36 -25.81
C ARG A 230 -4.20 2.43 -24.51
N VAL A 231 -3.65 3.09 -23.50
CA VAL A 231 -4.24 3.16 -22.17
C VAL A 231 -4.68 4.59 -21.90
N PHE A 232 -5.95 4.79 -21.54
CA PHE A 232 -6.46 6.07 -21.09
C PHE A 232 -6.70 6.00 -19.59
N ILE A 233 -6.05 6.88 -18.82
CA ILE A 233 -6.11 6.94 -17.37
C ILE A 233 -6.86 8.21 -16.99
N VAL A 234 -7.99 8.05 -16.29
CA VAL A 234 -8.75 9.15 -15.71
C VAL A 234 -8.11 9.52 -14.37
N GLY A 235 -7.51 10.71 -14.29
CA GLY A 235 -6.81 11.22 -13.11
C GLY A 235 -5.32 11.44 -13.35
N LYS A 236 -4.81 12.58 -12.88
CA LYS A 236 -3.40 13.00 -13.01
C LYS A 236 -2.71 13.22 -11.66
N GLU A 237 -3.10 12.44 -10.66
CA GLU A 237 -2.46 12.40 -9.35
C GLU A 237 -1.63 11.12 -9.15
N ASN A 238 -1.25 10.81 -7.91
CA ASN A 238 -0.35 9.71 -7.59
C ASN A 238 -0.77 8.37 -8.17
N SER A 239 -2.03 7.96 -8.01
CA SER A 239 -2.50 6.67 -8.55
C SER A 239 -2.43 6.63 -10.08
N GLY A 240 -2.77 7.74 -10.76
CA GLY A 240 -2.68 7.81 -12.22
C GLY A 240 -1.24 7.71 -12.71
N PHE A 241 -0.32 8.43 -12.08
CA PHE A 241 1.09 8.39 -12.41
C PHE A 241 1.78 7.09 -11.98
N GLU A 242 1.35 6.44 -10.89
CA GLU A 242 1.80 5.10 -10.52
C GLU A 242 1.47 4.09 -11.63
N LEU A 243 0.22 4.08 -12.10
CA LEU A 243 -0.21 3.23 -13.20
C LEU A 243 0.58 3.54 -14.48
N ALA A 244 0.70 4.82 -14.84
CA ALA A 244 1.45 5.24 -16.02
C ALA A 244 2.92 4.80 -15.97
N THR A 245 3.58 4.93 -14.81
CA THR A 245 4.94 4.42 -14.60
C THR A 245 5.00 2.90 -14.76
N GLY A 246 4.06 2.15 -14.17
CA GLY A 246 4.01 0.70 -14.30
C GLY A 246 3.76 0.21 -15.73
N PHE A 247 3.01 0.97 -16.52
CA PHE A 247 2.69 0.62 -17.90
C PHE A 247 3.67 1.14 -18.94
N LEU A 248 4.59 2.04 -18.57
CA LEU A 248 5.40 2.82 -19.52
C LEU A 248 6.18 1.95 -20.51
N GLN A 249 6.77 0.85 -20.05
CA GLN A 249 7.53 -0.09 -20.87
C GLN A 249 6.67 -1.08 -21.69
N TRP A 250 5.36 -1.12 -21.45
CA TRP A 250 4.44 -2.10 -22.04
C TRP A 250 3.48 -1.46 -23.04
N ALA A 251 2.82 -0.37 -22.63
CA ALA A 251 1.79 0.29 -23.42
C ALA A 251 2.41 1.02 -24.61
N LYS A 252 1.75 0.97 -25.78
CA LYS A 252 2.23 1.71 -26.97
C LYS A 252 1.90 3.20 -26.92
N GLN A 253 0.98 3.59 -26.03
CA GLN A 253 0.58 4.97 -25.77
C GLN A 253 -0.17 5.03 -24.45
N ILE A 254 0.11 6.05 -23.64
CA ILE A 254 -0.62 6.33 -22.40
C ILE A 254 -1.17 7.75 -22.49
N VAL A 255 -2.44 7.92 -22.17
CA VAL A 255 -3.06 9.24 -22.00
C VAL A 255 -3.50 9.37 -20.55
N LEU A 256 -3.00 10.37 -19.83
CA LEU A 256 -3.53 10.75 -18.52
C LEU A 256 -4.36 12.01 -18.68
N ALA A 257 -5.60 12.00 -18.20
CA ALA A 257 -6.50 13.14 -18.33
C ALA A 257 -7.24 13.47 -17.04
N SER A 258 -7.28 14.75 -16.69
CA SER A 258 -8.19 15.33 -15.69
C SER A 258 -8.29 16.83 -15.91
N PRO A 259 -9.32 17.52 -15.39
CA PRO A 259 -9.52 18.95 -15.67
C PRO A 259 -8.34 19.84 -15.24
N SER A 260 -7.78 19.58 -14.07
CA SER A 260 -6.71 20.41 -13.52
C SER A 260 -5.31 19.96 -13.98
N PRO A 261 -4.35 20.88 -14.14
CA PRO A 261 -2.95 20.56 -14.42
C PRO A 261 -2.35 19.58 -13.39
N ALA A 262 -1.43 18.74 -13.85
CA ALA A 262 -0.70 17.85 -12.94
C ALA A 262 0.23 18.69 -12.05
N LYS A 263 0.17 18.50 -10.73
CA LYS A 263 1.00 19.24 -9.77
C LYS A 263 2.08 18.32 -9.22
N LEU A 264 3.35 18.69 -9.43
CA LEU A 264 4.48 17.93 -8.89
C LEU A 264 4.64 18.17 -7.39
N SER A 265 4.84 17.11 -6.63
CA SER A 265 5.00 17.16 -5.17
C SER A 265 6.18 18.05 -4.73
N ILE A 266 7.22 18.11 -5.55
CA ILE A 266 8.42 18.94 -5.29
C ILE A 266 8.10 20.44 -5.37
N ASN A 267 7.10 20.83 -6.17
CA ASN A 267 6.68 22.21 -6.31
C ASN A 267 5.67 22.57 -5.22
N THR A 268 4.73 21.67 -4.91
CA THR A 268 3.71 21.91 -3.88
C THR A 268 4.22 21.74 -2.45
N ARG A 269 5.36 21.07 -2.26
CA ARG A 269 5.90 20.68 -0.94
C ARG A 269 4.94 19.81 -0.13
N LEU A 270 4.07 19.07 -0.82
CA LEU A 270 3.10 18.15 -0.24
C LEU A 270 3.27 16.76 -0.87
N LEU A 271 2.94 15.70 -0.12
CA LEU A 271 2.91 14.34 -0.69
C LEU A 271 1.71 14.13 -1.62
N VAL A 272 0.76 15.07 -1.61
CA VAL A 272 -0.39 15.15 -2.51
C VAL A 272 0.08 15.71 -3.87
N GLY A 273 -0.29 15.04 -4.95
CA GLY A 273 0.20 15.32 -6.31
C GLY A 273 1.33 14.38 -6.76
N VAL A 274 1.79 14.54 -7.99
CA VAL A 274 2.71 13.62 -8.67
C VAL A 274 4.06 13.58 -7.97
N ARG A 275 4.41 12.44 -7.39
CA ARG A 275 5.73 12.26 -6.76
C ARG A 275 6.84 12.25 -7.79
N ALA A 276 8.00 12.83 -7.44
CA ALA A 276 9.19 12.83 -8.28
C ALA A 276 9.58 11.43 -8.77
N ARG A 277 9.38 10.39 -7.95
CA ARG A 277 9.64 8.99 -8.34
C ARG A 277 8.68 8.44 -9.42
N TYR A 278 7.57 9.12 -9.70
CA TYR A 278 6.61 8.79 -10.75
C TYR A 278 6.60 9.84 -11.86
N VAL A 279 7.65 10.66 -11.98
CA VAL A 279 7.67 11.75 -12.98
C VAL A 279 8.10 11.27 -14.38
N GLN A 280 8.57 10.04 -14.53
CA GLN A 280 9.03 9.52 -15.83
C GLN A 280 7.96 9.59 -16.95
N PRO A 281 6.67 9.27 -16.72
CA PRO A 281 5.63 9.50 -17.73
C PRO A 281 5.43 10.99 -18.07
N TYR A 282 5.72 11.90 -17.14
CA TYR A 282 5.67 13.33 -17.40
C TYR A 282 6.85 13.79 -18.27
N GLU A 283 8.05 13.25 -18.02
CA GLU A 283 9.22 13.47 -18.88
C GLU A 283 8.96 12.94 -20.30
N ASP A 284 8.41 11.73 -20.41
CA ASP A 284 8.02 11.14 -21.69
C ASP A 284 7.03 12.04 -22.46
N HIS A 285 6.05 12.61 -21.75
CA HIS A 285 5.12 13.59 -22.33
C HIS A 285 5.83 14.84 -22.85
N VAL A 286 6.74 15.43 -22.08
CA VAL A 286 7.49 16.63 -22.46
C VAL A 286 8.41 16.37 -23.65
N LEU A 287 8.98 15.16 -23.74
CA LEU A 287 9.89 14.75 -24.82
C LEU A 287 9.17 14.09 -26.01
N ALA A 288 7.84 14.09 -26.03
CA ALA A 288 7.01 13.47 -27.07
C ALA A 288 7.26 11.96 -27.28
N GLY A 289 7.55 11.22 -26.20
CA GLY A 289 7.86 9.79 -26.19
C GLY A 289 6.65 8.85 -26.34
N GLY A 290 5.42 9.38 -26.28
CA GLY A 290 4.18 8.60 -26.45
C GLY A 290 3.21 8.69 -25.28
N VAL A 291 3.59 9.33 -24.18
CA VAL A 291 2.67 9.74 -23.12
C VAL A 291 2.03 11.09 -23.44
N ILE A 292 0.72 11.21 -23.22
CA ILE A 292 -0.03 12.45 -23.38
C ILE A 292 -0.64 12.80 -22.03
N VAL A 293 -0.26 13.96 -21.46
CA VAL A 293 -0.89 14.52 -20.26
C VAL A 293 -1.84 15.61 -20.69
N LEU A 294 -3.14 15.41 -20.46
CA LEU A 294 -4.20 16.25 -20.99
C LEU A 294 -4.97 16.97 -19.86
N ASP A 295 -5.11 18.27 -20.02
CA ASP A 295 -6.01 19.12 -19.22
C ASP A 295 -7.39 19.12 -19.88
N ALA A 296 -8.23 18.18 -19.47
CA ALA A 296 -9.57 17.99 -20.04
C ALA A 296 -10.55 17.38 -19.05
N SER A 297 -11.82 17.78 -19.16
CA SER A 297 -12.93 17.05 -18.55
C SER A 297 -13.28 15.82 -19.38
N ILE A 298 -13.66 14.75 -18.70
CA ILE A 298 -14.14 13.51 -19.32
C ILE A 298 -15.66 13.54 -19.25
N GLU A 299 -16.30 13.81 -20.38
CA GLU A 299 -17.76 14.02 -20.44
C GLU A 299 -18.52 12.69 -20.46
N ARG A 300 -17.97 11.69 -21.15
CA ARG A 300 -18.55 10.34 -21.26
C ARG A 300 -17.56 9.34 -21.82
N VAL A 301 -17.81 8.06 -21.55
CA VAL A 301 -17.08 6.92 -22.11
C VAL A 301 -18.07 6.01 -22.84
N GLU A 302 -17.72 5.56 -24.04
CA GLU A 302 -18.47 4.54 -24.78
C GLU A 302 -17.62 3.29 -24.93
N ARG A 303 -18.17 2.14 -24.54
CA ARG A 303 -17.56 0.85 -24.88
C ARG A 303 -17.91 0.46 -26.31
N THR A 304 -16.91 0.33 -27.17
CA THR A 304 -17.05 -0.14 -28.56
C THR A 304 -16.33 -1.48 -28.71
N GLY A 305 -17.06 -2.57 -28.42
CA GLY A 305 -16.49 -3.93 -28.42
C GLY A 305 -15.40 -4.11 -27.36
N LYS A 306 -14.14 -4.26 -27.81
CA LYS A 306 -12.96 -4.42 -26.93
C LYS A 306 -12.21 -3.11 -26.65
N THR A 307 -12.69 -1.99 -27.17
CA THR A 307 -12.06 -0.67 -26.99
C THR A 307 -13.02 0.31 -26.34
N PHE A 308 -12.48 1.44 -25.89
CA PHE A 308 -13.25 2.55 -25.37
C PHE A 308 -13.06 3.76 -26.29
N ARG A 309 -14.15 4.51 -26.50
CA ARG A 309 -14.12 5.86 -27.03
C ARG A 309 -14.35 6.82 -25.87
N VAL A 310 -13.39 7.71 -25.63
CA VAL A 310 -13.46 8.68 -24.54
C VAL A 310 -13.74 10.05 -25.12
N HIS A 311 -14.79 10.72 -24.63
CA HIS A 311 -15.17 12.05 -25.06
C HIS A 311 -14.65 13.07 -24.06
N THR A 312 -13.76 13.93 -24.52
CA THR A 312 -13.11 14.94 -23.69
C THR A 312 -13.47 16.34 -24.15
N ARG A 313 -13.68 17.27 -23.21
CA ARG A 313 -13.74 18.71 -23.47
C ARG A 313 -12.48 19.34 -22.89
N LYS A 314 -11.83 20.22 -23.66
CA LYS A 314 -10.64 20.96 -23.21
C LYS A 314 -11.01 21.73 -21.94
N ALA A 315 -10.19 21.62 -20.89
CA ALA A 315 -10.34 22.45 -19.71
C ALA A 315 -9.93 23.89 -20.05
N GLU A 316 -10.69 24.86 -19.54
CA GLU A 316 -10.36 26.29 -19.65
C GLU A 316 -9.12 26.66 -18.82
#